data_AF-A0A6P1BEI1-F1
#
_entry.id   AF-A0A6P1BEI1-F1
#
_cell.length_a   1.000
_cell.length_b   1.000
_cell.length_c   1.000
_cell.angle_alpha   90.00
_cell.angle_beta   90.00
_cell.angle_gamma   90.00
#
_symmetry.space_group_name_H-M   'P 1'
#
loop_
_entity.id
_entity.type
_entity.pdbx_description
1 polymer ?
#
loop_
_entity_poly.entity_id
_entity_poly.type
_entity_poly.pdbx_seq_one_letter_code
_entity_poly.pdbx_strand_id
1 'polypeptide(L)'
;MTEAVCFNCGDLKWGAFSPCGKCGALPTSDDALMLSLAFTDHYFDRAGLQQIGRDIAAGRLPQLDEATKEKLRPAILEAKRIIGIGRYAKRPDAAPKSRLSLFSRLFGKKPLARPFYANASRDERQEWFARTPPWNEITPKVIAAILEGISDKVLLEAFVLRSTKTGLVARYKAFNHDDFDTSKVIRAGISQILCETGNRAIETLREALAANRIEAAKDACIVAADTFEPAIALAQDQLMAYVGMATLCGLCNKRAECHDYAERGLRQLALARREEALLVTNGVIPAGAFDQIERQLRSFLTL
;
A
#
# COMPACT_ATOMS: atom_id res chain seq x y z
N MET A 1 27.18 0.17 1.09
CA MET A 1 26.47 0.64 -0.12
C MET A 1 26.92 -0.21 -1.27
N THR A 2 26.02 -0.62 -2.16
CA THR A 2 26.29 -1.61 -3.21
C THR A 2 26.30 -0.91 -4.57
N GLU A 3 27.40 -1.02 -5.31
CA GLU A 3 27.49 -0.64 -6.73
C GLU A 3 26.90 -1.77 -7.59
N ALA A 4 26.12 -1.41 -8.61
CA ALA A 4 25.43 -2.37 -9.47
C ALA A 4 25.42 -1.90 -10.93
N VAL A 5 25.29 -2.84 -11.87
CA VAL A 5 25.11 -2.55 -13.29
C VAL A 5 23.63 -2.53 -13.63
N CYS A 6 23.18 -1.53 -14.40
CA CYS A 6 21.82 -1.51 -14.94
C CYS A 6 21.62 -2.65 -15.94
N PHE A 7 20.68 -3.57 -15.63
CA PHE A 7 20.33 -4.70 -16.50
C PHE A 7 19.87 -4.30 -17.92
N ASN A 8 19.43 -3.06 -18.12
CA ASN A 8 18.89 -2.56 -19.38
C ASN A 8 19.90 -1.80 -20.25
N CYS A 9 20.74 -0.94 -19.65
CA CYS A 9 21.65 -0.07 -20.42
C CYS A 9 23.14 -0.21 -20.08
N GLY A 10 23.48 -1.06 -19.09
CA GLY A 10 24.86 -1.33 -18.71
C GLY A 10 25.55 -0.24 -17.86
N ASP A 11 24.86 0.85 -17.52
CA ASP A 11 25.44 1.92 -16.71
C ASP A 11 25.59 1.51 -15.23
N LEU A 12 26.65 1.99 -14.58
CA LEU A 12 26.86 1.77 -13.14
C LEU A 12 25.91 2.65 -12.33
N LYS A 13 25.34 2.09 -11.27
CA LYS A 13 24.38 2.75 -10.40
C LYS A 13 24.55 2.33 -8.94
N TRP A 14 24.00 3.15 -8.05
CA TRP A 14 23.91 2.84 -6.62
C TRP A 14 22.65 2.02 -6.32
N GLY A 15 22.85 0.79 -5.88
CA GLY A 15 21.81 -0.16 -5.51
C GLY A 15 21.25 -0.96 -6.68
N ALA A 16 21.16 -2.29 -6.50
CA ALA A 16 20.61 -3.22 -7.48
C ALA A 16 19.17 -2.88 -7.91
N PHE A 17 18.33 -2.46 -6.96
CA PHE A 17 16.89 -2.25 -7.19
C PHE A 17 16.48 -0.78 -7.34
N SER A 18 17.43 0.15 -7.34
CA SER A 18 17.16 1.58 -7.58
C SER A 18 16.94 1.86 -9.08
N PRO A 19 16.17 2.88 -9.46
CA PRO A 19 16.11 3.35 -10.84
C PRO A 19 17.51 3.72 -11.38
N CYS A 20 17.79 3.40 -12.65
CA CYS A 20 19.03 3.79 -13.30
C CYS A 20 19.04 5.31 -13.60
N GLY A 21 20.12 6.00 -13.25
CA GLY A 21 20.26 7.45 -13.53
C GLY A 21 20.34 7.79 -15.03
N LYS A 22 20.81 6.86 -15.87
CA LYS A 22 20.95 7.08 -17.32
C LYS A 22 19.69 6.76 -18.12
N CYS A 23 19.05 5.61 -17.89
CA CYS A 23 17.91 5.15 -18.69
C CYS A 23 16.58 5.07 -17.93
N GLY A 24 16.56 5.36 -16.62
CA GLY A 24 15.36 5.31 -15.79
C GLY A 24 14.81 3.91 -15.50
N ALA A 25 15.42 2.84 -16.03
CA ALA A 25 14.91 1.49 -15.87
C ALA A 25 14.90 1.05 -14.39
N LEU A 26 13.77 0.47 -13.98
CA LEU A 26 13.54 -0.13 -12.67
C LEU A 26 13.18 -1.62 -12.88
N PRO A 27 13.87 -2.57 -12.24
CA PRO A 27 13.59 -3.99 -12.43
C PRO A 27 12.24 -4.36 -11.80
N THR A 28 11.30 -4.86 -12.59
CA THR A 28 9.93 -5.23 -12.13
C THR A 28 9.60 -6.71 -12.31
N SER A 29 10.29 -7.44 -13.20
CA SER A 29 10.17 -8.89 -13.38
C SER A 29 11.20 -9.66 -12.57
N ASP A 30 10.93 -10.94 -12.30
CA ASP A 30 11.85 -11.84 -11.60
C ASP A 30 13.22 -11.89 -12.26
N ASP A 31 13.26 -12.04 -13.59
CA ASP A 31 14.51 -12.08 -14.35
C ASP A 31 15.28 -10.75 -14.25
N ALA A 32 14.58 -9.61 -14.35
CA ALA A 32 15.22 -8.30 -14.21
C ALA A 32 15.76 -8.08 -12.80
N LEU A 33 15.04 -8.54 -11.77
CA LEU A 33 15.48 -8.50 -10.38
C LEU A 33 16.70 -9.42 -10.16
N MET A 34 16.69 -10.64 -10.71
CA MET A 34 17.81 -11.57 -10.65
C MET A 34 19.06 -11.00 -11.31
N LEU A 35 18.93 -10.47 -12.54
CA LEU A 35 20.05 -9.83 -13.24
C LEU A 35 20.59 -8.63 -12.45
N SER A 36 19.70 -7.78 -11.94
CA SER A 36 20.10 -6.60 -11.18
C SER A 36 20.83 -6.96 -9.87
N LEU A 37 20.48 -8.07 -9.23
CA LEU A 37 21.17 -8.57 -8.03
C LEU A 37 22.49 -9.27 -8.37
N ALA A 38 22.51 -10.06 -9.44
CA ALA A 38 23.71 -10.77 -9.89
C ALA A 38 24.81 -9.80 -10.29
N PHE A 39 24.47 -8.67 -10.91
CA PHE A 39 25.45 -7.68 -11.39
C PHE A 39 25.75 -6.62 -10.32
N THR A 40 26.16 -7.06 -9.14
CA THR A 40 26.54 -6.21 -8.01
C THR A 40 27.97 -6.46 -7.55
N ASP A 41 28.52 -5.50 -6.79
CA ASP A 41 29.83 -5.59 -6.15
C ASP A 41 29.97 -6.71 -5.10
N HIS A 42 28.87 -7.41 -4.80
CA HIS A 42 28.89 -8.63 -3.99
C HIS A 42 29.43 -9.86 -4.76
N TYR A 43 29.31 -9.86 -6.09
CA TYR A 43 29.67 -11.02 -6.94
C TYR A 43 30.81 -10.73 -7.90
N PHE A 44 30.97 -9.46 -8.29
CA PHE A 44 31.98 -9.04 -9.25
C PHE A 44 32.74 -7.84 -8.70
N ASP A 45 34.05 -7.79 -8.96
CA ASP A 45 34.80 -6.57 -8.71
C ASP A 45 34.41 -5.47 -9.70
N ARG A 46 34.93 -4.26 -9.48
CA ARG A 46 34.60 -3.11 -10.32
C ARG A 46 34.95 -3.31 -11.80
N ALA A 47 36.06 -4.00 -12.08
CA ALA A 47 36.47 -4.28 -13.46
C ALA A 47 35.48 -5.24 -14.15
N GLY A 48 35.02 -6.27 -13.44
CA GLY A 48 33.97 -7.19 -13.86
C GLY A 48 32.65 -6.48 -14.10
N LEU A 49 32.22 -5.60 -13.19
CA LEU A 49 31.00 -4.80 -13.37
C LEU A 49 31.09 -3.88 -14.60
N GLN A 50 32.24 -3.23 -14.81
CA GLN A 50 32.45 -2.41 -16.02
C GLN A 50 32.41 -3.25 -17.29
N GLN A 51 32.94 -4.47 -17.26
CA GLN A 51 32.90 -5.37 -18.40
C GLN A 51 31.45 -5.80 -18.70
N ILE A 52 30.70 -6.23 -17.69
CA ILE A 52 29.26 -6.56 -17.82
C ILE A 52 28.49 -5.36 -18.39
N GLY A 53 28.78 -4.14 -17.90
CA GLY A 53 28.17 -2.92 -18.39
C GLY A 53 28.44 -2.66 -19.87
N ARG A 54 29.69 -2.84 -20.32
CA ARG A 54 30.05 -2.75 -21.75
C ARG A 54 29.35 -3.80 -22.60
N ASP A 55 29.22 -5.02 -22.10
CA ASP A 55 28.54 -6.10 -22.82
C ASP A 55 27.04 -5.81 -23.01
N ILE A 56 26.34 -5.36 -21.96
CA ILE A 56 24.94 -4.95 -22.06
C ILE A 56 24.79 -3.77 -23.01
N ALA A 57 25.66 -2.76 -22.94
CA ALA A 57 25.64 -1.61 -23.84
C ALA A 57 25.87 -1.99 -25.31
N ALA A 58 26.60 -3.08 -25.57
CA ALA A 58 26.80 -3.65 -26.89
C ALA A 58 25.67 -4.61 -27.33
N GLY A 59 24.58 -4.71 -26.57
CA GLY A 59 23.45 -5.60 -26.86
C GLY A 59 23.67 -7.07 -26.50
N ARG A 60 24.77 -7.39 -25.81
CA ARG A 60 25.04 -8.74 -25.28
C ARG A 60 24.47 -8.85 -23.87
N LEU A 61 23.23 -9.33 -23.77
CA LEU A 61 22.58 -9.56 -22.49
C LEU A 61 23.14 -10.83 -21.83
N PRO A 62 23.78 -10.74 -20.65
CA PRO A 62 24.24 -11.92 -19.95
C PRO A 62 23.02 -12.75 -19.51
N GLN A 63 23.08 -14.06 -19.73
CA GLN A 63 22.07 -15.01 -19.27
C GLN A 63 22.57 -15.65 -17.97
N LEU A 64 21.72 -15.67 -16.94
CA LEU A 64 22.00 -16.43 -15.74
C LEU A 64 21.60 -17.89 -15.99
N ASP A 65 22.49 -18.82 -15.66
CA ASP A 65 22.16 -20.24 -15.66
C ASP A 65 21.14 -20.56 -14.55
N GLU A 66 20.43 -21.69 -14.69
CA GLU A 66 19.37 -22.08 -13.75
C GLU A 66 19.88 -22.32 -12.32
N ALA A 67 21.13 -22.79 -12.15
CA ALA A 67 21.69 -22.98 -10.82
C ALA A 67 21.94 -21.63 -10.12
N THR A 68 22.39 -20.62 -10.88
CA THR A 68 22.56 -19.26 -10.39
C THR A 68 21.21 -18.62 -10.06
N LYS A 69 20.19 -18.78 -10.92
CA LYS A 69 18.83 -18.30 -10.63
C LYS A 69 18.26 -18.92 -9.35
N GLU A 70 18.46 -20.22 -9.14
CA GLU A 70 17.97 -20.90 -7.94
C GLU A 70 18.65 -20.39 -6.67
N LYS A 71 19.96 -20.14 -6.72
CA LYS A 71 20.71 -19.52 -5.61
C LYS A 71 20.22 -18.11 -5.28
N LEU A 72 19.84 -17.31 -6.28
CA LEU A 72 19.38 -15.94 -6.09
C LEU A 72 17.90 -15.85 -5.66
N ARG A 73 17.09 -16.88 -5.93
CA ARG A 73 15.63 -16.89 -5.69
C ARG A 73 15.25 -16.45 -4.26
N PRO A 74 15.89 -16.93 -3.17
CA PRO A 74 15.53 -16.49 -1.81
C PRO A 74 15.74 -14.98 -1.60
N ALA A 75 16.86 -14.44 -2.09
CA ALA A 75 17.17 -13.01 -1.98
C ALA A 75 16.20 -12.16 -2.80
N ILE A 76 15.77 -12.64 -3.97
CA ILE A 76 14.74 -11.97 -4.79
C ILE A 76 13.38 -11.95 -4.08
N LEU A 77 12.98 -13.06 -3.46
CA LEU A 77 11.73 -13.12 -2.69
C LEU A 77 11.75 -12.16 -1.49
N GLU A 78 12.90 -12.00 -0.84
CA GLU A 78 13.08 -11.02 0.23
C GLU A 78 13.03 -9.59 -0.29
N ALA A 79 13.81 -9.30 -1.34
CA ALA A 79 13.84 -7.99 -1.98
C ALA A 79 12.44 -7.54 -2.39
N LYS A 80 11.70 -8.42 -3.08
CA LYS A 80 10.28 -8.23 -3.45
C LYS A 80 9.39 -7.84 -2.28
N ARG A 81 9.57 -8.49 -1.13
CA ARG A 81 8.79 -8.19 0.09
C ARG A 81 9.10 -6.79 0.62
N ILE A 82 10.37 -6.43 0.64
CA ILE A 82 10.87 -5.13 1.13
C ILE A 82 10.44 -4.00 0.21
N ILE A 83 10.67 -4.13 -1.10
CA ILE A 83 10.41 -3.10 -2.11
C ILE A 83 8.96 -3.11 -2.61
N GLY A 84 8.11 -3.99 -2.10
CA GLY A 84 6.69 -4.09 -2.45
C GLY A 84 6.38 -4.67 -3.83
N ILE A 85 7.39 -5.14 -4.57
CA ILE A 85 7.20 -5.78 -5.88
C ILE A 85 6.62 -7.18 -5.68
N GLY A 86 5.43 -7.44 -6.21
CA GLY A 86 4.80 -8.77 -6.18
C GLY A 86 3.75 -9.01 -5.09
N ARG A 87 3.35 -7.99 -4.31
CA ARG A 87 2.14 -8.10 -3.45
C ARG A 87 0.85 -8.42 -4.23
N TYR A 88 0.86 -8.27 -5.56
CA TYR A 88 -0.27 -8.54 -6.46
C TYR A 88 0.01 -9.59 -7.55
N ALA A 89 1.16 -10.27 -7.53
CA ALA A 89 1.37 -11.38 -8.46
C ALA A 89 0.39 -12.51 -8.10
N LYS A 90 -0.52 -12.83 -9.03
CA LYS A 90 -1.51 -13.91 -8.97
C LYS A 90 -1.06 -15.04 -8.03
N ARG A 91 -1.84 -15.30 -6.97
CA ARG A 91 -1.84 -16.64 -6.38
C ARG A 91 -2.04 -17.62 -7.54
N PRO A 92 -1.18 -18.64 -7.73
CA PRO A 92 -1.46 -19.70 -8.69
C PRO A 92 -2.85 -20.23 -8.35
N ASP A 93 -3.72 -20.22 -9.36
CA ASP A 93 -5.12 -20.58 -9.25
C ASP A 93 -5.26 -21.84 -8.41
N ALA A 94 -5.84 -21.70 -7.21
CA ALA A 94 -6.28 -22.86 -6.46
C ALA A 94 -7.21 -23.65 -7.39
N ALA A 95 -6.85 -24.91 -7.63
CA ALA A 95 -7.49 -25.76 -8.62
C ALA A 95 -9.02 -25.62 -8.59
N PRO A 96 -9.68 -25.44 -9.75
CA PRO A 96 -11.11 -25.18 -9.78
C PRO A 96 -11.84 -26.43 -9.28
N LYS A 97 -12.45 -26.33 -8.09
CA LYS A 97 -13.46 -27.29 -7.67
C LYS A 97 -14.70 -27.05 -8.53
N SER A 98 -14.72 -27.70 -9.69
CA SER A 98 -15.79 -27.65 -10.66
C SER A 98 -17.04 -28.36 -10.12
N ARG A 99 -17.99 -27.58 -9.61
CA ARG A 99 -19.42 -27.86 -9.77
C ARG A 99 -20.05 -26.69 -10.50
N LEU A 100 -19.79 -26.61 -11.80
CA LEU A 100 -20.48 -25.68 -12.69
C LEU A 100 -21.91 -26.18 -12.89
N SER A 101 -22.88 -25.38 -12.46
CA SER A 101 -24.29 -25.63 -12.69
C SER A 101 -24.62 -25.48 -14.18
N LEU A 102 -25.49 -26.35 -14.68
CA LEU A 102 -26.00 -26.36 -16.06
C LEU A 102 -26.61 -25.02 -16.50
N PHE A 103 -26.98 -24.13 -15.57
CA PHE A 103 -27.61 -22.83 -15.85
C PHE A 103 -26.67 -21.82 -16.53
N SER A 104 -25.36 -22.02 -16.48
CA SER A 104 -24.38 -21.07 -17.07
C SER A 104 -24.21 -21.15 -18.60
N ARG A 105 -24.92 -22.07 -19.28
CA ARG A 105 -24.91 -22.19 -20.75
C ARG A 105 -26.07 -21.50 -21.47
N LEU A 106 -27.14 -21.13 -20.76
CA LEU A 106 -28.34 -20.52 -21.37
C LEU A 106 -28.37 -18.98 -21.29
N PHE A 107 -27.53 -18.38 -20.45
CA PHE A 107 -27.38 -16.93 -20.35
C PHE A 107 -25.93 -16.59 -20.66
N GLY A 108 -25.68 -15.94 -21.81
CA GLY A 108 -24.34 -15.58 -22.28
C GLY A 108 -23.49 -15.03 -21.14
N LYS A 109 -22.30 -15.61 -20.93
CA LYS A 109 -21.38 -15.19 -19.87
C LYS A 109 -21.11 -13.71 -20.05
N LYS A 110 -21.66 -12.87 -19.16
CA LYS A 110 -21.18 -11.49 -19.04
C LYS A 110 -19.66 -11.59 -18.84
N PRO A 111 -18.84 -10.92 -19.64
CA PRO A 111 -17.40 -10.97 -19.48
C PRO A 111 -17.07 -10.63 -18.03
N LEU A 112 -16.32 -11.50 -17.35
CA LEU A 112 -15.85 -11.25 -16.00
C LEU A 112 -15.18 -9.87 -16.00
N ALA A 113 -15.62 -9.00 -15.09
CA ALA A 113 -15.02 -7.68 -14.94
C ALA A 113 -13.50 -7.84 -14.80
N ARG A 114 -12.74 -7.03 -15.55
CA ARG A 114 -11.28 -7.03 -15.45
C ARG A 114 -10.87 -6.78 -13.99
N PRO A 115 -9.76 -7.35 -13.51
CA PRO A 115 -9.32 -7.10 -12.15
C PRO A 115 -9.03 -5.61 -11.93
N PHE A 116 -9.25 -5.10 -10.71
CA PHE A 116 -9.20 -3.66 -10.43
C PHE A 116 -7.87 -3.00 -10.86
N TYR A 117 -6.73 -3.67 -10.65
CA TYR A 117 -5.40 -3.16 -10.99
C TYR A 117 -5.16 -2.92 -12.50
N ALA A 118 -5.99 -3.53 -13.36
CA ALA A 118 -5.89 -3.38 -14.80
C ALA A 118 -6.54 -2.08 -15.31
N ASN A 119 -7.26 -1.34 -14.47
CA ASN A 119 -7.89 -0.08 -14.84
C ASN A 119 -6.87 1.07 -14.71
N ALA A 120 -6.49 1.65 -15.84
CA ALA A 120 -5.51 2.71 -15.93
C ALA A 120 -6.14 4.07 -15.63
N SER A 121 -7.31 4.35 -16.21
CA SER A 121 -7.96 5.66 -16.12
C SER A 121 -8.93 5.78 -14.95
N ARG A 122 -9.32 7.02 -14.62
CA ARG A 122 -10.35 7.30 -13.60
C ARG A 122 -11.72 6.73 -14.02
N ASP A 123 -12.08 6.89 -15.30
CA ASP A 123 -13.37 6.44 -15.83
C ASP A 123 -13.46 4.90 -15.82
N GLU A 124 -12.39 4.20 -16.20
CA GLU A 124 -12.32 2.74 -16.12
C GLU A 124 -12.51 2.24 -14.69
N ARG A 125 -11.92 2.93 -13.69
CA ARG A 125 -12.09 2.59 -12.27
C ARG A 125 -13.53 2.83 -11.82
N GLN A 126 -14.15 3.92 -12.25
CA GLN A 126 -15.55 4.23 -11.92
C GLN A 126 -16.52 3.21 -12.53
N GLU A 127 -16.30 2.84 -13.79
CA GLU A 127 -17.06 1.77 -14.47
C GLU A 127 -16.88 0.42 -13.76
N TRP A 128 -15.66 0.12 -13.30
CA TRP A 128 -15.38 -1.09 -12.52
C TRP A 128 -16.19 -1.13 -11.22
N PHE A 129 -16.20 -0.04 -10.45
CA PHE A 129 -16.97 0.05 -9.20
C PHE A 129 -18.46 -0.13 -9.45
N ALA A 130 -19.00 0.50 -10.50
CA ALA A 130 -20.42 0.40 -10.87
C ALA A 130 -20.86 -1.04 -11.23
N ARG A 131 -19.93 -1.91 -11.59
CA ARG A 131 -20.22 -3.29 -12.05
C ARG A 131 -19.81 -4.38 -11.06
N THR A 132 -19.03 -4.05 -10.04
CA THR A 132 -18.40 -5.07 -9.18
C THR A 132 -19.01 -5.10 -7.80
N PRO A 133 -19.67 -6.20 -7.39
CA PRO A 133 -20.12 -6.36 -6.00
C PRO A 133 -18.97 -6.47 -5.00
N PRO A 134 -19.12 -5.95 -3.77
CA PRO A 134 -20.28 -5.18 -3.26
C PRO A 134 -20.23 -3.67 -3.60
N TRP A 135 -19.26 -3.23 -4.41
CA TRP A 135 -19.07 -1.81 -4.71
C TRP A 135 -20.13 -1.19 -5.61
N ASN A 136 -20.82 -1.99 -6.41
CA ASN A 136 -21.93 -1.52 -7.25
C ASN A 136 -23.14 -1.01 -6.44
N GLU A 137 -23.12 -1.20 -5.11
CA GLU A 137 -24.12 -0.69 -4.17
C GLU A 137 -23.73 0.68 -3.57
N ILE A 138 -22.57 1.21 -3.93
CA ILE A 138 -22.08 2.52 -3.51
C ILE A 138 -22.40 3.55 -4.58
N THR A 139 -22.93 4.71 -4.17
CA THR A 139 -23.29 5.77 -5.10
C THR A 139 -22.08 6.32 -5.85
N PRO A 140 -22.24 6.77 -7.11
CA PRO A 140 -21.16 7.39 -7.87
C PRO A 140 -20.49 8.58 -7.15
N LYS A 141 -21.26 9.35 -6.37
CA LYS A 141 -20.76 10.47 -5.54
C LYS A 141 -19.71 10.01 -4.53
N VAL A 142 -20.02 8.94 -3.78
CA VAL A 142 -19.08 8.36 -2.81
C VAL A 142 -17.85 7.78 -3.49
N ILE A 143 -18.02 7.07 -4.61
CA ILE A 143 -16.89 6.54 -5.40
C ILE A 143 -16.00 7.68 -5.91
N ALA A 144 -16.58 8.77 -6.42
CA ALA A 144 -15.83 9.92 -6.89
C ALA A 144 -15.02 10.57 -5.76
N ALA A 145 -15.58 10.68 -4.56
CA ALA A 145 -14.89 11.19 -3.38
C ALA A 145 -13.71 10.29 -2.97
N ILE A 146 -13.85 8.97 -3.04
CA ILE A 146 -12.75 8.02 -2.78
C ILE A 146 -11.64 8.20 -3.82
N LEU A 147 -11.98 8.24 -5.11
CA LEU A 147 -11.02 8.40 -6.20
C LEU A 147 -10.31 9.75 -6.19
N GLU A 148 -10.96 10.79 -5.66
CA GLU A 148 -10.36 12.11 -5.44
C GLU A 148 -9.40 12.11 -4.24
N GLY A 149 -9.75 11.42 -3.15
CA GLY A 149 -8.91 11.36 -1.95
C GLY A 149 -7.70 10.43 -2.07
N ILE A 150 -7.80 9.34 -2.83
CA ILE A 150 -6.72 8.35 -2.98
C ILE A 150 -6.21 8.39 -4.43
N SER A 151 -5.25 9.27 -4.68
CA SER A 151 -4.62 9.43 -5.99
C SER A 151 -3.54 8.38 -6.30
N ASP A 152 -2.87 7.86 -5.27
CA ASP A 152 -1.88 6.80 -5.42
C ASP A 152 -2.55 5.48 -5.82
N LYS A 153 -2.09 4.91 -6.94
CA LYS A 153 -2.68 3.70 -7.52
C LYS A 153 -2.53 2.49 -6.60
N VAL A 154 -1.37 2.33 -5.97
CA VAL A 154 -1.07 1.16 -5.13
C VAL A 154 -1.90 1.21 -3.84
N LEU A 155 -1.99 2.40 -3.24
CA LEU A 155 -2.82 2.64 -2.06
C LEU A 155 -4.31 2.42 -2.34
N LEU A 156 -4.79 2.86 -3.50
CA LEU A 156 -6.17 2.63 -3.92
C LEU A 156 -6.47 1.14 -4.11
N GLU A 157 -5.55 0.39 -4.72
CA GLU A 157 -5.68 -1.08 -4.86
C GLU A 157 -5.73 -1.79 -3.49
N ALA A 158 -4.85 -1.40 -2.56
CA ALA A 158 -4.84 -1.90 -1.19
C ALA A 158 -6.16 -1.58 -0.47
N PHE A 159 -6.63 -0.34 -0.58
CA PHE A 159 -7.91 0.10 -0.04
C PHE A 159 -9.09 -0.73 -0.57
N VAL A 160 -9.19 -0.93 -1.90
CA VAL A 160 -10.28 -1.71 -2.50
C VAL A 160 -10.26 -3.15 -2.00
N LEU A 161 -9.10 -3.80 -2.08
CA LEU A 161 -8.94 -5.19 -1.65
C LEU A 161 -9.27 -5.37 -0.17
N ARG A 162 -8.73 -4.49 0.69
CA ARG A 162 -8.93 -4.54 2.12
C ARG A 162 -10.39 -4.33 2.47
N SER A 163 -11.01 -3.28 1.94
CA SER A 163 -12.40 -2.92 2.22
C SER A 163 -13.38 -4.02 1.83
N THR A 164 -13.14 -4.70 0.70
CA THR A 164 -13.92 -5.88 0.32
C THR A 164 -13.70 -7.05 1.28
N LYS A 165 -12.44 -7.37 1.61
CA LYS A 165 -12.11 -8.52 2.48
C LYS A 165 -12.65 -8.35 3.91
N THR A 166 -12.69 -7.13 4.44
CA THR A 166 -13.16 -6.84 5.80
C THR A 166 -14.62 -6.37 5.87
N GLY A 167 -15.35 -6.40 4.74
CA GLY A 167 -16.76 -6.02 4.70
C GLY A 167 -17.04 -4.53 4.94
N LEU A 168 -16.02 -3.67 4.82
CA LEU A 168 -16.16 -2.23 5.06
C LEU A 168 -17.02 -1.54 4.01
N VAL A 169 -17.11 -2.09 2.79
CA VAL A 169 -17.94 -1.53 1.71
C VAL A 169 -19.39 -1.35 2.17
N ALA A 170 -19.95 -2.28 2.94
CA ALA A 170 -21.30 -2.15 3.47
C ALA A 170 -21.47 -0.93 4.39
N ARG A 171 -20.43 -0.55 5.15
CA ARG A 171 -20.45 0.63 6.02
C ARG A 171 -20.41 1.94 5.22
N TYR A 172 -19.81 1.94 4.02
CA TYR A 172 -19.75 3.14 3.17
C TYR A 172 -21.10 3.54 2.58
N LYS A 173 -22.06 2.62 2.53
CA LYS A 173 -23.44 2.91 2.10
C LYS A 173 -24.13 3.97 2.95
N ALA A 174 -23.71 4.14 4.20
CA ALA A 174 -24.23 5.19 5.07
C ALA A 174 -24.03 6.60 4.48
N PHE A 175 -23.11 6.76 3.52
CA PHE A 175 -22.85 8.02 2.82
C PHE A 175 -23.56 8.13 1.45
N ASN A 176 -24.44 7.18 1.11
CA ASN A 176 -25.21 7.23 -0.14
C ASN A 176 -26.33 8.29 -0.12
N HIS A 177 -26.63 8.88 1.04
CA HIS A 177 -27.67 9.89 1.17
C HIS A 177 -27.24 11.23 0.55
N ASP A 178 -28.20 11.93 -0.06
CA ASP A 178 -27.94 13.20 -0.74
C ASP A 178 -27.49 14.31 0.23
N ASP A 179 -27.83 14.21 1.52
CA ASP A 179 -27.51 15.16 2.60
C ASP A 179 -26.01 15.42 2.78
N PHE A 180 -25.14 14.53 2.30
CA PHE A 180 -23.70 14.73 2.33
C PHE A 180 -23.25 15.56 1.13
N ASP A 181 -23.45 16.87 1.18
CA ASP A 181 -23.23 17.75 0.03
C ASP A 181 -21.78 17.89 -0.42
N THR A 182 -20.79 17.50 0.39
CA THR A 182 -19.37 17.69 0.04
C THR A 182 -18.57 16.40 0.06
N SER A 183 -17.70 16.23 -0.95
CA SER A 183 -16.67 15.17 -0.97
C SER A 183 -15.81 15.18 0.29
N LYS A 184 -15.62 16.34 0.93
CA LYS A 184 -14.86 16.45 2.19
C LYS A 184 -15.52 15.66 3.32
N VAL A 185 -16.83 15.82 3.53
CA VAL A 185 -17.56 15.10 4.60
C VAL A 185 -17.60 13.60 4.34
N ILE A 186 -17.84 13.18 3.09
CA ILE A 186 -17.82 11.76 2.71
C ILE A 186 -16.44 11.14 3.00
N ARG A 187 -15.36 11.81 2.57
CA ARG A 187 -14.00 11.33 2.81
C ARG A 187 -13.67 11.25 4.31
N ALA A 188 -14.04 12.26 5.09
CA ALA A 188 -13.86 12.24 6.53
C ALA A 188 -14.59 11.07 7.20
N GLY A 189 -15.85 10.81 6.80
CA GLY A 189 -16.64 9.68 7.30
C GLY A 189 -16.03 8.31 6.95
N ILE A 190 -15.54 8.14 5.73
CA ILE A 190 -14.83 6.90 5.33
C ILE A 190 -13.50 6.77 6.08
N SER A 191 -12.74 7.85 6.22
CA SER A 191 -11.49 7.90 6.98
C SER A 191 -11.70 7.47 8.43
N GLN A 192 -12.79 7.92 9.06
CA GLN A 192 -13.18 7.50 10.41
C GLN A 192 -13.44 5.99 10.49
N ILE A 193 -14.22 5.43 9.56
CA ILE A 193 -14.49 3.98 9.48
C ILE A 193 -13.18 3.17 9.38
N LEU A 194 -12.25 3.65 8.56
CA LEU A 194 -10.94 3.02 8.38
C LEU A 194 -10.09 3.11 9.65
N CYS A 195 -10.01 4.29 10.27
CA CYS A 195 -9.25 4.52 11.50
C CYS A 195 -9.72 3.62 12.64
N GLU A 196 -11.04 3.48 12.84
CA GLU A 196 -11.60 2.54 13.83
C GLU A 196 -11.22 1.08 13.53
N THR A 197 -11.18 0.71 12.25
CA THR A 197 -10.81 -0.64 11.83
C THR A 197 -9.32 -0.90 12.10
N GLY A 198 -8.46 0.07 11.77
CA GLY A 198 -7.03 0.01 12.06
C GLY A 198 -6.74 -0.08 13.55
N ASN A 199 -7.45 0.70 14.38
CA ASN A 199 -7.31 0.66 15.84
C ASN A 199 -7.63 -0.72 16.41
N ARG A 200 -8.72 -1.36 15.96
CA ARG A 200 -9.04 -2.75 16.35
C ARG A 200 -7.93 -3.73 15.92
N ALA A 201 -7.37 -3.54 14.72
CA ALA A 201 -6.29 -4.38 14.22
C ALA A 201 -4.99 -4.22 15.02
N ILE A 202 -4.70 -3.03 15.57
CA ILE A 202 -3.57 -2.83 16.49
C ILE A 202 -3.72 -3.67 17.76
N GLU A 203 -4.92 -3.74 18.35
CA GLU A 203 -5.11 -4.58 19.54
C GLU A 203 -4.92 -6.06 19.21
N THR A 204 -5.48 -6.52 18.09
CA THR A 204 -5.24 -7.90 17.60
C THR A 204 -3.76 -8.17 17.35
N LEU A 205 -3.01 -7.20 16.81
CA LEU A 205 -1.57 -7.30 16.62
C LEU A 205 -0.84 -7.46 17.95
N ARG A 206 -1.15 -6.64 18.96
CA ARG A 206 -0.52 -6.73 20.29
C ARG A 206 -0.77 -8.09 20.93
N GLU A 207 -2.02 -8.56 20.92
CA GLU A 207 -2.39 -9.88 21.43
C GLU A 207 -1.66 -11.02 20.71
N ALA A 208 -1.53 -10.92 19.38
CA ALA A 208 -0.82 -11.92 18.59
C ALA A 208 0.69 -11.92 18.89
N LEU A 209 1.31 -10.75 19.03
CA LEU A 209 2.72 -10.61 19.39
C LEU A 209 3.00 -11.15 20.80
N ALA A 210 2.16 -10.79 21.79
CA ALA A 210 2.28 -11.28 23.16
C ALA A 210 2.15 -12.81 23.25
N ALA A 211 1.32 -13.42 22.40
CA ALA A 211 1.14 -14.85 22.30
C ALA A 211 2.12 -15.55 21.34
N ASN A 212 3.11 -14.84 20.78
CA ASN A 212 4.06 -15.34 19.77
C ASN A 212 3.40 -15.98 18.52
N ARG A 213 2.22 -15.48 18.11
CA ARG A 213 1.46 -15.95 16.95
C ARG A 213 1.83 -15.14 15.70
N ILE A 214 2.95 -15.46 15.08
CA ILE A 214 3.57 -14.67 14.00
C ILE A 214 2.65 -14.42 12.80
N GLU A 215 1.97 -15.44 12.27
CA GLU A 215 1.08 -15.25 11.10
C GLU A 215 -0.13 -14.36 11.43
N ALA A 216 -0.71 -14.51 12.62
CA ALA A 216 -1.80 -13.65 13.07
C ALA A 216 -1.34 -12.20 13.27
N ALA A 217 -0.13 -12.01 13.83
CA ALA A 217 0.47 -10.69 13.98
C ALA A 217 0.71 -10.04 12.60
N LYS A 218 1.24 -10.80 11.64
CA LYS A 218 1.44 -10.32 10.27
C LYS A 218 0.13 -9.90 9.62
N ASP A 219 -0.91 -10.73 9.70
CA ASP A 219 -2.22 -10.40 9.14
C ASP A 219 -2.82 -9.14 9.77
N ALA A 220 -2.74 -9.01 11.10
CA ALA A 220 -3.22 -7.83 11.83
C ALA A 220 -2.43 -6.56 11.46
N CYS A 221 -1.10 -6.67 11.34
CA CYS A 221 -0.24 -5.59 10.88
C CYS A 221 -0.64 -5.08 9.49
N ILE A 222 -0.88 -6.00 8.53
CA ILE A 222 -1.32 -5.63 7.18
C ILE A 222 -2.71 -4.96 7.23
N VAL A 223 -3.66 -5.46 8.03
CA VAL A 223 -4.97 -4.80 8.18
C VAL A 223 -4.82 -3.37 8.71
N ALA A 224 -3.98 -3.16 9.72
CA ALA A 224 -3.75 -1.84 10.29
C ALA A 224 -3.15 -0.88 9.25
N ALA A 225 -2.09 -1.29 8.55
CA ALA A 225 -1.45 -0.48 7.51
C ALA A 225 -2.42 -0.13 6.37
N ASP A 226 -3.11 -1.14 5.81
CA ASP A 226 -4.05 -1.00 4.70
C ASP A 226 -5.31 -0.18 5.06
N THR A 227 -5.50 0.19 6.34
CA THR A 227 -6.62 1.04 6.76
C THR A 227 -6.18 2.43 7.17
N PHE A 228 -5.08 2.57 7.90
CA PHE A 228 -4.62 3.90 8.31
C PHE A 228 -4.05 4.73 7.15
N GLU A 229 -3.28 4.13 6.22
CA GLU A 229 -2.74 4.92 5.10
C GLU A 229 -3.84 5.51 4.21
N PRO A 230 -4.88 4.75 3.78
CA PRO A 230 -6.00 5.35 3.06
C PRO A 230 -6.81 6.33 3.92
N ALA A 231 -6.91 6.11 5.24
CA ALA A 231 -7.58 7.06 6.13
C ALA A 231 -6.89 8.44 6.09
N ILE A 232 -5.56 8.46 6.17
CA ILE A 232 -4.75 9.68 6.05
C ILE A 232 -4.90 10.32 4.67
N ALA A 233 -4.91 9.52 3.60
CA ALA A 233 -5.08 10.03 2.24
C ALA A 233 -6.45 10.68 2.02
N LEU A 234 -7.51 10.06 2.55
CA LEU A 234 -8.88 10.59 2.47
C LEU A 234 -9.08 11.86 3.30
N ALA A 235 -8.48 11.92 4.49
CA ALA A 235 -8.60 13.05 5.41
C ALA A 235 -7.27 13.28 6.15
N GLN A 236 -6.50 14.28 5.72
CA GLN A 236 -5.16 14.57 6.28
C GLN A 236 -5.21 15.08 7.72
N ASP A 237 -6.36 15.61 8.13
CA ASP A 237 -6.69 16.03 9.49
C ASP A 237 -7.15 14.88 10.39
N GLN A 238 -7.15 13.63 9.89
CA GLN A 238 -7.46 12.45 10.71
C GLN A 238 -6.27 12.07 11.61
N LEU A 239 -6.07 12.85 12.67
CA LEU A 239 -4.92 12.77 13.57
C LEU A 239 -4.76 11.39 14.23
N MET A 240 -5.86 10.71 14.56
CA MET A 240 -5.83 9.38 15.15
C MET A 240 -5.21 8.33 14.21
N ALA A 241 -5.30 8.51 12.90
CA ALA A 241 -4.66 7.60 11.94
C ALA A 241 -3.13 7.74 11.96
N TYR A 242 -2.59 8.94 12.21
CA TYR A 242 -1.15 9.14 12.41
C TYR A 242 -0.65 8.48 13.69
N VAL A 243 -1.39 8.65 14.80
CA VAL A 243 -1.10 7.94 16.06
C VAL A 243 -1.11 6.43 15.85
N GLY A 244 -2.11 5.93 15.11
CA GLY A 244 -2.22 4.53 14.72
C GLY A 244 -1.01 4.04 13.93
N MET A 245 -0.59 4.76 12.89
CA MET A 245 0.59 4.40 12.09
C MET A 245 1.89 4.42 12.91
N ALA A 246 2.13 5.46 13.71
CA ALA A 246 3.31 5.53 14.57
C ALA A 246 3.34 4.34 15.56
N THR A 247 2.20 4.02 16.17
CA THR A 247 2.03 2.85 17.04
C THR A 247 2.35 1.55 16.30
N LEU A 248 1.79 1.35 15.11
CA LEU A 248 2.01 0.18 14.28
C LEU A 248 3.49 0.00 13.92
N CYS A 249 4.15 1.07 13.48
CA CYS A 249 5.57 1.07 13.16
C CYS A 249 6.42 0.73 14.40
N GLY A 250 6.09 1.29 15.58
CA GLY A 250 6.73 0.95 16.85
C GLY A 250 6.62 -0.54 17.19
N LEU A 251 5.41 -1.12 17.09
CA LEU A 251 5.17 -2.55 17.33
C LEU A 251 5.93 -3.46 16.36
N CYS A 252 6.20 -2.98 15.13
CA CYS A 252 6.97 -3.70 14.12
C CYS A 252 8.47 -3.38 14.13
N ASN A 253 8.97 -2.69 15.17
CA ASN A 253 10.38 -2.27 15.29
C ASN A 253 10.88 -1.43 14.09
N LYS A 254 10.01 -0.63 13.49
CA LYS A 254 10.30 0.29 12.37
C LYS A 254 10.43 1.72 12.90
N ARG A 255 11.56 2.00 13.57
CA ARG A 255 11.75 3.24 14.33
C ARG A 255 11.73 4.50 13.45
N ALA A 256 12.39 4.46 12.29
CA ALA A 256 12.45 5.62 11.39
C ALA A 256 11.05 6.00 10.87
N GLU A 257 10.26 5.00 10.44
CA GLU A 257 8.90 5.21 9.98
C GLU A 257 7.96 5.65 11.11
N CYS A 258 8.15 5.09 12.32
CA CYS A 258 7.43 5.55 13.51
C CYS A 258 7.64 7.05 13.76
N HIS A 259 8.89 7.52 13.68
CA HIS A 259 9.23 8.93 13.83
C HIS A 259 8.62 9.78 12.70
N ASP A 260 8.71 9.35 11.43
CA ASP A 260 8.10 10.08 10.31
C ASP A 260 6.59 10.29 10.50
N TYR A 261 5.84 9.25 10.84
CA TYR A 261 4.40 9.38 11.08
C TYR A 261 4.08 10.26 12.28
N ALA A 262 4.88 10.17 13.35
CA ALA A 262 4.71 11.02 14.53
C ALA A 262 4.93 12.50 14.19
N GLU A 263 6.00 12.84 13.47
CA GLU A 263 6.26 14.21 13.02
C GLU A 263 5.19 14.73 12.06
N ARG A 264 4.74 13.91 11.10
CA ARG A 264 3.66 14.27 10.18
C ARG A 264 2.36 14.55 10.95
N GLY A 265 2.03 13.71 11.93
CA GLY A 265 0.89 13.91 12.81
C GLY A 265 0.99 15.22 13.59
N LEU A 266 2.16 15.57 14.13
CA LEU A 266 2.37 16.83 14.84
C LEU A 266 2.22 18.05 13.93
N ARG A 267 2.68 17.96 12.67
CA ARG A 267 2.47 19.02 11.67
C ARG A 267 0.99 19.22 11.37
N GLN A 268 0.24 18.13 11.18
CA GLN A 268 -1.21 18.20 10.93
C GLN A 268 -1.97 18.71 12.16
N LEU A 269 -1.59 18.30 13.36
CA LEU A 269 -2.18 18.81 14.61
C LEU A 269 -1.98 20.33 14.75
N ALA A 270 -0.80 20.84 14.39
CA ALA A 270 -0.53 22.27 14.42
C ALA A 270 -1.39 23.05 13.40
N LEU A 271 -1.68 22.48 12.23
CA LEU A 271 -2.61 23.05 11.26
C LEU A 271 -4.05 23.02 11.80
N ALA A 272 -4.49 21.87 12.32
CA ALA A 272 -5.83 21.70 12.90
C ALA A 272 -6.09 22.70 14.02
N ARG A 273 -5.15 22.95 14.92
CA ARG A 273 -5.28 23.98 15.98
C ARG A 273 -5.45 25.40 15.44
N ARG A 274 -4.81 25.73 14.31
CA ARG A 274 -4.97 27.06 13.67
C ARG A 274 -6.34 27.21 13.04
N GLU A 275 -6.85 26.16 12.43
CA GLU A 275 -8.20 26.12 11.85
C GLU A 275 -9.28 26.07 12.94
N GLU A 276 -9.04 25.36 14.04
CA GLU A 276 -9.97 25.27 15.18
C GLU A 276 -10.12 26.62 15.89
N ALA A 277 -9.06 27.43 15.96
CA ALA A 277 -9.17 28.81 16.44
C ALA A 277 -10.22 29.65 15.68
N LEU A 278 -10.65 29.19 14.50
CA LEU A 278 -11.74 29.77 13.70
C LEU A 278 -13.11 29.09 13.93
N LEU A 279 -13.17 27.92 14.58
CA LEU A 279 -14.34 27.02 14.69
C LEU A 279 -14.74 26.60 16.13
N VAL A 280 -13.97 26.92 17.17
CA VAL A 280 -14.18 26.55 18.60
C VAL A 280 -15.58 26.88 19.16
N THR A 281 -16.42 27.65 18.46
CA THR A 281 -17.78 27.99 18.91
C THR A 281 -18.75 26.80 19.02
N ASN A 282 -18.44 25.61 18.49
CA ASN A 282 -19.44 24.53 18.33
C ASN A 282 -19.24 23.26 19.18
N GLY A 283 -18.21 23.16 20.03
CA GLY A 283 -18.13 22.13 21.10
C GLY A 283 -18.03 20.65 20.66
N VAL A 284 -17.63 20.36 19.42
CA VAL A 284 -17.61 18.99 18.86
C VAL A 284 -16.38 18.18 19.32
N ILE A 285 -15.29 18.84 19.68
CA ILE A 285 -14.03 18.19 20.10
C ILE A 285 -13.92 18.26 21.63
N PRO A 286 -13.72 17.13 22.34
CA PRO A 286 -13.52 17.15 23.79
C PRO A 286 -12.33 18.03 24.18
N ALA A 287 -12.49 18.82 25.24
CA ALA A 287 -11.39 19.62 25.78
C ALA A 287 -10.17 18.74 26.09
N GLY A 288 -8.99 19.14 25.60
CA GLY A 288 -7.73 18.43 25.81
C GLY A 288 -7.48 17.24 24.87
N ALA A 289 -8.37 16.92 23.93
CA ALA A 289 -8.14 15.85 22.96
C ALA A 289 -6.86 16.09 22.14
N PHE A 290 -6.63 17.31 21.70
CA PHE A 290 -5.43 17.72 20.97
C PHE A 290 -4.15 17.59 21.81
N ASP A 291 -4.21 17.92 23.10
CA ASP A 291 -3.06 17.79 24.00
C ASP A 291 -2.74 16.32 24.29
N GLN A 292 -3.75 15.46 24.35
CA GLN A 292 -3.54 14.02 24.47
C GLN A 292 -2.88 13.46 23.21
N ILE A 293 -3.38 13.82 22.02
CA ILE A 293 -2.79 13.40 20.74
C ILE A 293 -1.35 13.90 20.62
N GLU A 294 -1.08 15.17 20.96
CA GLU A 294 0.26 15.73 20.94
C GLU A 294 1.22 14.93 21.83
N ARG A 295 0.82 14.65 23.08
CA ARG A 295 1.64 13.88 24.01
C ARG A 295 1.94 12.47 23.48
N GLN A 296 0.95 11.81 22.88
CA GLN A 296 1.14 10.49 22.27
C GLN A 296 2.10 10.56 21.09
N LEU A 297 1.95 11.53 20.18
CA LEU A 297 2.86 11.66 19.03
C LEU A 297 4.30 11.97 19.48
N ARG A 298 4.47 12.86 20.47
CA ARG A 298 5.79 13.21 21.01
C ARG A 298 6.48 12.05 21.72
N SER A 299 5.73 11.15 22.38
CA SER A 299 6.35 10.00 23.04
C SER A 299 7.04 9.07 22.04
N PHE A 300 6.52 8.92 20.82
CA PHE A 300 7.17 8.13 19.78
C PHE A 300 8.53 8.67 19.33
N LEU A 301 8.76 9.99 19.42
CA LEU A 301 10.04 10.62 19.06
C LEU A 301 11.14 10.40 20.11
N THR A 302 10.77 9.92 21.30
CA THR A 302 11.72 9.60 22.38
C THR A 302 12.09 8.12 22.47
N LEU A 303 11.32 7.24 21.80
CA LEU A 303 11.61 5.82 21.65
C LEU A 303 12.77 5.60 20.69
#